data_AF-A0A8S9TPH1-F1
#
_entry.id   AF-A0A8S9TPH1-F1
#
_cell.length_a   1.000
_cell.length_b   1.000
_cell.length_c   1.000
_cell.angle_alpha   90.00
_cell.angle_beta   90.00
_cell.angle_gamma   90.00
#
_symmetry.space_group_name_H-M   'P 1'
#
loop_
_entity.id
_entity.type
_entity.pdbx_description
1 polymer ?
#
loop_
_entity_poly.entity_id
_entity_poly.type
_entity_poly.pdbx_seq_one_letter_code
_entity_poly.pdbx_strand_id
1 'polypeptide(L)'
;MADETPLIRRARTLQPLSDHRRERARPASMREIIGVRWNKSRLERSSAKTPEPPMARPKVRLREGDVEAFRNVAHSVISRTLARECEYRRQGCPEPDVQEWKLVKRHKGLRVYKCKMQPAFQPLLSQENALARAPTAICIGTIDGSLQDVLYGLHTKTRREMHVTNTVMNKDHLECAVLSVIEHGSDRDPFKQLALKWILAQNFGDM
;
A
#
# COMPACT_ATOMS: atom_id res chain seq x y z
N MET A 1 35.73 30.77 -46.18
CA MET A 1 35.60 29.49 -46.91
C MET A 1 36.32 28.44 -46.08
N ALA A 2 35.69 27.91 -45.02
CA ALA A 2 34.66 26.86 -45.03
C ALA A 2 35.26 25.50 -45.41
N ASP A 3 35.64 24.74 -44.38
CA ASP A 3 35.90 23.30 -44.46
C ASP A 3 34.94 22.63 -43.47
N GLU A 4 33.76 22.25 -43.97
CA GLU A 4 32.74 21.50 -43.24
C GLU A 4 32.89 20.03 -43.58
N THR A 5 33.32 19.24 -42.61
CA THR A 5 33.29 17.77 -42.68
C THR A 5 31.93 17.25 -42.21
N PRO A 6 31.14 16.51 -43.03
CA PRO A 6 29.91 15.92 -42.54
C PRO A 6 30.15 14.52 -41.96
N LEU A 7 29.94 14.37 -40.65
CA LEU A 7 29.88 13.09 -39.96
C LEU A 7 28.58 12.35 -40.33
N ILE A 8 28.73 11.33 -41.18
CA ILE A 8 27.67 10.41 -41.61
C ILE A 8 27.11 9.66 -40.39
N ARG A 9 25.87 9.98 -40.01
CA ARG A 9 25.07 9.21 -39.04
C ARG A 9 24.77 7.82 -39.61
N ARG A 10 25.34 6.78 -39.00
CA ARG A 10 24.93 5.38 -39.24
C ARG A 10 23.53 5.16 -38.68
N ALA A 11 22.53 5.11 -39.55
CA ALA A 11 21.21 4.58 -39.23
C ALA A 11 21.34 3.08 -38.93
N ARG A 12 21.05 2.68 -37.69
CA ARG A 12 20.99 1.27 -37.30
C ARG A 12 19.61 0.75 -37.67
N THR A 13 19.55 0.00 -38.77
CA THR A 13 18.35 -0.69 -39.25
C THR A 13 17.83 -1.63 -38.15
N LEU A 14 16.66 -1.32 -37.59
CA LEU A 14 15.95 -2.21 -36.68
C LEU A 14 15.42 -3.39 -37.50
N GLN A 15 15.93 -4.60 -37.24
CA GLN A 15 15.32 -5.82 -37.75
C GLN A 15 13.98 -6.06 -37.04
N PRO A 16 12.92 -6.47 -37.75
CA PRO A 16 11.64 -6.79 -37.14
C PRO A 16 11.76 -8.09 -36.33
N LEU A 17 11.51 -7.99 -35.02
CA LEU A 17 11.45 -9.13 -34.12
C LEU A 17 10.20 -9.96 -34.47
N SER A 18 10.42 -11.16 -34.99
CA SER A 18 9.37 -12.11 -35.36
C SER A 18 8.57 -12.55 -34.14
N ASP A 19 7.23 -12.44 -34.24
CA ASP A 19 6.27 -12.91 -33.27
C ASP A 19 6.33 -14.45 -33.17
N HIS A 20 7.02 -14.94 -32.15
CA HIS A 20 6.85 -16.31 -31.65
C HIS A 20 6.05 -16.25 -30.36
N ARG A 21 4.74 -16.07 -30.53
CA ARG A 21 3.74 -16.21 -29.47
C ARG A 21 3.67 -17.69 -29.07
N ARG A 22 4.62 -18.13 -28.24
CA ARG A 22 4.46 -19.36 -27.45
C ARG A 22 3.29 -19.14 -26.50
N GLU A 23 2.19 -19.85 -26.72
CA GLU A 23 1.12 -20.02 -25.74
C GLU A 23 1.72 -20.58 -24.46
N ARG A 24 2.08 -19.69 -23.54
CA ARG A 24 2.45 -20.06 -22.17
C ARG A 24 1.15 -20.23 -21.40
N ALA A 25 1.01 -21.40 -20.79
CA ALA A 25 -0.07 -21.72 -19.86
C ALA A 25 -0.25 -20.57 -18.85
N ARG A 26 -1.51 -20.18 -18.62
CA ARG A 26 -1.89 -19.11 -17.68
C ARG A 26 -1.26 -19.39 -16.32
N PRO A 27 -0.52 -18.44 -15.72
CA PRO A 27 -0.04 -18.64 -14.37
C PRO A 27 -1.24 -18.70 -13.42
N ALA A 28 -1.14 -19.64 -12.49
CA ALA A 28 -1.98 -19.78 -11.31
C ALA A 28 -2.37 -18.41 -10.72
N SER A 29 -3.65 -18.22 -10.42
CA SER A 29 -4.16 -16.97 -9.82
C SER A 29 -3.37 -16.65 -8.56
N MET A 30 -3.15 -15.37 -8.25
CA MET A 30 -2.47 -14.90 -7.02
C MET A 30 -3.02 -15.54 -5.72
N ARG A 31 -4.26 -16.06 -5.76
CA ARG A 31 -4.89 -16.87 -4.72
C ARG A 31 -4.13 -18.17 -4.40
N GLU A 32 -3.48 -18.78 -5.39
CA GLU A 32 -2.73 -20.03 -5.26
C GLU A 32 -1.33 -19.77 -4.70
N ILE A 33 -0.59 -18.78 -5.21
CA ILE A 33 0.83 -18.56 -4.86
C ILE A 33 1.03 -18.16 -3.39
N ILE A 34 0.04 -17.53 -2.77
CA ILE A 34 0.08 -17.14 -1.35
C ILE A 34 -0.68 -18.17 -0.47
N GLY A 35 -1.58 -18.97 -1.06
CA GLY A 35 -2.54 -19.81 -0.34
C GLY A 35 -2.13 -21.26 -0.07
N VAL A 36 -1.38 -21.95 -0.94
CA VAL A 36 -1.43 -23.44 -0.89
C VAL A 36 -0.70 -24.07 0.31
N ARG A 37 0.33 -23.43 0.88
CA ARG A 37 1.04 -24.01 2.06
C ARG A 37 0.50 -23.55 3.42
N TRP A 38 -0.24 -22.45 3.47
CA TRP A 38 -0.77 -21.90 4.72
C TRP A 38 -2.18 -22.41 5.07
N ASN A 39 -2.90 -23.01 4.12
CA ASN A 39 -4.32 -23.35 4.28
C ASN A 39 -4.57 -24.73 4.94
N LYS A 40 -3.63 -25.69 4.84
CA LYS A 40 -3.84 -27.03 5.41
C LYS A 40 -3.92 -27.03 6.94
N SER A 41 -3.20 -26.14 7.62
CA SER A 41 -3.17 -26.10 9.09
C SER A 41 -4.32 -25.30 9.74
N ARG A 42 -5.18 -24.67 8.95
CA ARG A 42 -6.24 -23.77 9.46
C ARG A 42 -7.64 -24.40 9.36
N LEU A 43 -7.89 -25.27 8.38
CA LEU A 43 -9.20 -25.91 8.22
C LEU A 43 -9.54 -26.91 9.34
N GLU A 44 -8.53 -27.49 10.01
CA GLU A 44 -8.75 -28.43 11.12
C GLU A 44 -9.01 -27.75 12.47
N ARG A 45 -8.81 -26.43 12.61
CA ARG A 45 -8.98 -25.70 13.89
C ARG A 45 -10.27 -24.89 14.01
N SER A 46 -11.07 -24.78 12.96
CA SER A 46 -12.36 -24.08 13.03
C SER A 46 -13.51 -25.04 13.33
N SER A 47 -13.45 -25.72 14.48
CA SER A 47 -14.63 -26.32 15.12
C SER A 47 -14.74 -25.77 16.54
N ALA A 48 -14.95 -24.46 16.65
CA ALA A 48 -15.44 -23.83 17.85
C ALA A 48 -16.36 -22.68 17.45
N LYS A 49 -17.64 -22.79 17.81
CA LYS A 49 -18.62 -21.71 17.68
C LYS A 49 -18.17 -20.57 18.60
N THR A 50 -17.63 -19.50 18.02
CA THR A 50 -17.42 -18.26 18.76
C THR A 50 -18.71 -17.44 18.70
N PRO A 51 -19.36 -17.11 19.83
CA PRO A 51 -20.49 -16.19 19.80
C PRO A 51 -19.97 -14.79 19.46
N GLU A 52 -20.41 -14.21 18.33
CA GLU A 52 -20.15 -12.79 18.03
C GLU A 52 -20.86 -11.93 19.09
N PRO A 53 -20.15 -11.09 19.86
CA PRO A 53 -20.83 -10.02 20.57
C PRO A 53 -21.33 -9.01 19.54
N PRO A 54 -22.60 -8.55 19.62
CA PRO A 54 -23.12 -7.56 18.70
C PRO A 54 -22.52 -6.21 19.08
N MET A 55 -21.32 -5.88 18.58
CA MET A 55 -20.83 -4.51 18.70
C MET A 55 -21.78 -3.60 17.91
N ALA A 56 -22.66 -2.94 18.65
CA ALA A 56 -23.49 -1.87 18.14
C ALA A 56 -22.58 -0.84 17.48
N ARG A 57 -22.77 -0.72 16.17
CA ARG A 57 -21.96 0.03 15.22
C ARG A 57 -22.00 1.52 15.61
N PRO A 58 -20.94 2.12 16.18
CA PRO A 58 -20.94 3.56 16.39
C PRO A 58 -20.77 4.18 15.00
N LYS A 59 -21.90 4.49 14.35
CA LYS A 59 -21.89 5.34 13.17
C LYS A 59 -21.62 6.76 13.68
N VAL A 60 -20.46 7.29 13.34
CA VAL A 60 -20.08 8.64 13.75
C VAL A 60 -20.68 9.62 12.76
N ARG A 61 -21.52 10.54 13.25
CA ARG A 61 -22.00 11.67 12.45
C ARG A 61 -20.95 12.78 12.51
N LEU A 62 -20.43 13.16 11.35
CA LEU A 62 -19.43 14.22 11.23
C LEU A 62 -20.12 15.54 10.91
N ARG A 63 -19.62 16.64 11.47
CA ARG A 63 -20.07 18.00 11.09
C ARG A 63 -19.46 18.35 9.74
N GLU A 64 -20.09 19.25 9.00
CA GLU A 64 -19.58 19.68 7.68
C GLU A 64 -18.15 20.24 7.75
N GLY A 65 -17.84 21.03 8.79
CA GLY A 65 -16.49 21.54 9.02
C GLY A 65 -15.46 20.41 9.25
N ASP A 66 -15.83 19.34 9.97
CA ASP A 66 -14.93 18.20 10.21
C ASP A 66 -14.71 17.42 8.90
N VAL A 67 -15.76 17.26 8.09
CA VAL A 67 -15.70 16.60 6.78
C VAL A 67 -14.71 17.31 5.86
N GLU A 68 -14.78 18.64 5.77
CA GLU A 68 -13.88 19.42 4.91
C GLU A 68 -12.44 19.39 5.44
N ALA A 69 -12.25 19.42 6.76
CA ALA A 69 -10.94 19.22 7.37
C ALA A 69 -10.34 17.86 6.98
N PHE A 70 -11.12 16.78 7.03
CA PHE A 70 -10.64 15.45 6.61
C PHE A 70 -10.30 15.38 5.12
N ARG A 71 -11.05 16.07 4.24
CA ARG A 71 -10.71 16.16 2.82
C ARG A 71 -9.36 16.84 2.60
N ASN A 72 -9.16 17.99 3.25
CA ASN A 72 -7.91 18.75 3.15
C ASN A 72 -6.71 17.92 3.64
N VAL A 73 -6.86 17.21 4.75
CA VAL A 73 -5.84 16.32 5.29
C VAL A 73 -5.54 15.18 4.32
N ALA A 74 -6.56 14.49 3.80
CA ALA A 74 -6.38 13.39 2.85
C ALA A 74 -5.68 13.85 1.57
N HIS A 75 -6.11 14.98 1.01
CA HIS A 75 -5.49 15.59 -0.17
C HIS A 75 -4.02 15.94 0.08
N SER A 76 -3.70 16.53 1.24
CA SER A 76 -2.32 16.86 1.63
C SER A 76 -1.43 15.62 1.77
N VAL A 77 -1.93 14.54 2.37
CA VAL A 77 -1.17 13.28 2.51
C VAL A 77 -0.90 12.65 1.15
N ILE A 78 -1.90 12.58 0.28
CA ILE A 78 -1.75 12.01 -1.07
C ILE A 78 -0.78 12.85 -1.90
N SER A 79 -0.96 14.18 -1.92
CA SER A 79 -0.12 15.08 -2.70
C SER A 79 1.35 15.00 -2.29
N ARG A 80 1.63 14.99 -0.98
CA ARG A 80 3.01 14.88 -0.47
C ARG A 80 3.63 13.51 -0.76
N THR A 81 2.85 12.44 -0.60
CA THR A 81 3.31 11.08 -0.92
C THR A 81 3.63 10.94 -2.40
N LEU A 82 2.77 11.46 -3.28
CA LEU A 82 2.96 11.42 -4.72
C LEU A 82 4.16 12.27 -5.16
N ALA A 83 4.33 13.47 -4.60
CA ALA A 83 5.49 14.31 -4.89
C ALA A 83 6.82 13.59 -4.56
N ARG A 84 6.88 12.92 -3.39
CA ARG A 84 8.04 12.11 -2.99
C ARG A 84 8.28 10.92 -3.92
N GLU A 85 7.23 10.22 -4.35
CA GLU A 85 7.33 9.10 -5.28
C GLU A 85 7.83 9.56 -6.66
N CYS A 86 7.28 10.66 -7.19
CA CYS A 86 7.71 11.26 -8.45
C CYS A 86 9.19 11.68 -8.41
N GLU A 87 9.63 12.30 -7.32
CA GLU A 87 11.04 12.65 -7.12
C GLU A 87 11.94 11.42 -7.02
N TYR A 88 11.55 10.43 -6.22
CA TYR A 88 12.26 9.15 -6.10
C TYR A 88 12.47 8.49 -7.46
N ARG A 89 11.43 8.48 -8.31
CA ARG A 89 11.50 7.94 -9.67
C ARG A 89 12.39 8.79 -10.58
N ARG A 90 12.29 10.13 -10.50
CA ARG A 90 13.15 11.05 -11.30
C ARG A 90 14.63 10.89 -11.00
N GLN A 91 14.98 10.56 -9.75
CA GLN A 91 16.36 10.32 -9.32
C GLN A 91 16.88 8.91 -9.69
N GLY A 92 16.08 8.09 -10.38
CA GLY A 92 16.47 6.73 -10.76
C GLY A 92 16.33 5.70 -9.64
N CYS A 93 15.39 5.90 -8.72
CA CYS A 93 15.11 4.99 -7.61
C CYS A 93 16.33 4.74 -6.72
N PRO A 94 16.94 5.79 -6.12
CA PRO A 94 18.15 5.64 -5.31
C PRO A 94 17.93 4.68 -4.14
N GLU A 95 19.00 4.00 -3.72
CA GLU A 95 18.94 3.20 -2.48
C GLU A 95 18.79 4.12 -1.26
N PRO A 96 17.99 3.74 -0.25
CA PRO A 96 17.84 4.53 0.97
C PRO A 96 19.18 4.73 1.69
N ASP A 97 19.41 5.94 2.21
CA ASP A 97 20.61 6.25 2.97
C ASP A 97 20.72 5.34 4.21
N VAL A 98 21.86 4.66 4.34
CA VAL A 98 22.16 3.76 5.44
C VAL A 98 22.24 4.51 6.77
N GLN A 99 22.55 5.81 6.80
CA GLN A 99 22.57 6.59 8.05
C GLN A 99 21.16 6.86 8.59
N GLU A 100 20.19 7.04 7.70
CA GLU A 100 18.80 7.32 8.07
C GLU A 100 17.95 6.04 8.18
N TRP A 101 18.24 5.02 7.38
CA TRP A 101 17.39 3.84 7.21
C TRP A 101 18.11 2.55 7.61
N LYS A 102 17.41 1.71 8.40
CA LYS A 102 17.86 0.35 8.74
C LYS A 102 17.03 -0.64 7.95
N LEU A 103 17.68 -1.46 7.12
CA LEU A 103 17.03 -2.62 6.49
C LEU A 103 16.58 -3.60 7.59
N VAL A 104 15.28 -3.92 7.63
CA VAL A 104 14.69 -4.84 8.63
C VAL A 104 14.23 -6.15 8.03
N LYS A 105 13.92 -6.21 6.73
CA LYS A 105 13.43 -7.43 6.09
C LYS A 105 13.73 -7.46 4.59
N ARG A 106 14.06 -8.65 4.08
CA ARG A 106 14.08 -8.96 2.64
C ARG A 106 13.14 -10.11 2.34
N HIS A 107 12.30 -9.98 1.33
CA HIS A 107 11.37 -11.04 0.94
C HIS A 107 10.96 -10.92 -0.53
N LYS A 108 11.24 -11.93 -1.36
CA LYS A 108 10.80 -12.02 -2.78
C LYS A 108 10.99 -10.71 -3.57
N GLY A 109 12.20 -10.15 -3.53
CA GLY A 109 12.52 -8.89 -4.23
C GLY A 109 12.12 -7.61 -3.49
N LEU A 110 11.33 -7.70 -2.42
CA LEU A 110 10.98 -6.59 -1.54
C LEU A 110 12.05 -6.39 -0.45
N ARG A 111 12.36 -5.13 -0.17
CA ARG A 111 13.24 -4.68 0.91
C ARG A 111 12.47 -3.70 1.78
N VAL A 112 12.36 -4.00 3.07
CA VAL A 112 11.69 -3.15 4.05
C VAL A 112 12.74 -2.48 4.91
N TYR A 113 12.68 -1.16 4.97
CA TYR A 113 13.55 -0.32 5.78
C TYR A 113 12.72 0.38 6.84
N LYS A 114 13.29 0.53 8.04
CA LYS A 114 12.73 1.30 9.16
C LYS A 114 13.63 2.51 9.38
N CYS A 115 13.03 3.68 9.61
CA CYS A 115 13.80 4.88 9.94
C CYS A 115 14.53 4.66 11.28
N LYS A 116 15.84 4.96 11.31
CA LYS A 116 16.69 4.87 12.50
C LYS A 116 16.40 6.02 13.46
N MET A 117 16.16 7.20 12.91
CA MET A 117 15.60 8.30 13.67
C MET A 117 14.13 7.97 13.89
N GLN A 118 13.78 7.50 15.09
CA GLN A 118 12.44 7.83 15.57
C GLN A 118 12.33 9.34 15.39
N PRO A 119 11.29 9.88 14.73
CA PRO A 119 11.10 11.33 14.77
C PRO A 119 11.08 11.64 16.25
N ALA A 120 12.17 12.26 16.74
CA ALA A 120 12.26 12.74 18.10
C ALA A 120 10.93 13.41 18.34
N PHE A 121 10.26 13.03 19.42
CA PHE A 121 9.08 13.72 19.91
C PHE A 121 9.26 15.20 19.59
N GLN A 122 8.61 15.69 18.53
CA GLN A 122 8.47 17.11 18.29
C GLN A 122 7.24 17.43 19.13
N PRO A 123 7.41 17.85 20.40
CA PRO A 123 6.27 18.06 21.28
C PRO A 123 5.58 19.38 20.94
N LEU A 124 5.98 20.03 19.85
CA LEU A 124 5.66 21.42 19.54
C LEU A 124 4.86 21.59 18.24
N LEU A 125 4.58 20.51 17.50
CA LEU A 125 3.64 20.58 16.39
C LEU A 125 2.30 20.05 16.87
N SER A 126 1.30 20.94 16.88
CA SER A 126 -0.10 20.71 17.21
C SER A 126 -0.56 19.33 16.71
N GLN A 127 -1.38 18.66 17.49
CA GLN A 127 -1.93 17.32 17.21
C GLN A 127 -2.52 17.16 15.79
N GLU A 128 -2.86 18.26 15.14
CA GLU A 128 -3.28 18.42 13.74
C GLU A 128 -2.22 17.95 12.71
N ASN A 129 -0.92 17.97 13.04
CA ASN A 129 0.19 17.58 12.15
C ASN A 129 0.75 16.17 12.40
N ALA A 130 0.09 15.33 13.22
CA ALA A 130 0.53 13.95 13.44
C ALA A 130 0.60 13.13 12.12
N LEU A 131 -0.23 13.48 11.13
CA LEU A 131 -0.27 12.89 9.78
C LEU A 131 0.79 13.48 8.83
N ALA A 132 1.54 14.48 9.27
CA ALA A 132 2.70 15.03 8.56
C ALA A 132 4.03 14.38 8.97
N ARG A 133 4.01 13.40 9.89
CA ARG A 133 5.19 12.65 10.28
C ARG A 133 5.81 11.94 9.08
N ALA A 134 7.14 12.00 9.00
CA ALA A 134 7.89 11.22 8.01
C ALA A 134 7.56 9.72 8.18
N PRO A 135 7.51 8.94 7.08
CA PRO A 135 7.25 7.50 7.15
C PRO A 135 8.22 6.83 8.12
N THR A 136 7.70 6.05 9.06
CA THR A 136 8.54 5.30 10.00
C THR A 136 9.14 4.05 9.38
N ALA A 137 8.58 3.59 8.26
CA ALA A 137 9.08 2.50 7.45
C ALA A 137 8.76 2.73 5.97
N ILE A 138 9.60 2.20 5.09
CA ILE A 138 9.41 2.18 3.63
C ILE A 138 9.66 0.76 3.11
N CYS A 139 8.95 0.38 2.04
CA CYS A 139 9.16 -0.88 1.33
C CYS A 139 9.46 -0.58 -0.14
N ILE A 140 10.57 -1.10 -0.64
CA ILE A 140 11.04 -0.91 -2.02
C ILE A 140 11.20 -2.26 -2.68
N GLY A 141 10.72 -2.39 -3.91
CA GLY A 141 10.90 -3.59 -4.73
C GLY A 141 9.82 -3.73 -5.79
N THR A 142 9.72 -4.92 -6.35
CA THR A 142 8.77 -5.26 -7.40
C THR A 142 7.81 -6.34 -6.93
N ILE A 143 6.57 -6.28 -7.41
CA ILE A 143 5.54 -7.29 -7.17
C ILE A 143 5.03 -7.73 -8.53
N ASP A 144 4.92 -9.04 -8.73
CA ASP A 144 4.36 -9.59 -9.96
C ASP A 144 2.84 -9.37 -10.01
N GLY A 145 2.36 -8.72 -11.06
CA GLY A 145 0.93 -8.45 -11.27
C GLY A 145 0.66 -7.00 -11.71
N SER A 146 -0.61 -6.65 -11.75
CA SER A 146 -1.04 -5.27 -12.01
C SER A 146 -1.23 -4.51 -10.70
N LEU A 147 -1.22 -3.17 -10.77
CA LEU A 147 -1.61 -2.32 -9.64
C LEU A 147 -3.03 -2.64 -9.16
N GLN A 148 -3.93 -2.98 -10.08
CA GLN A 148 -5.31 -3.33 -9.74
C GLN A 148 -5.37 -4.59 -8.87
N ASP A 149 -4.56 -5.61 -9.15
CA ASP A 149 -4.50 -6.84 -8.33
C ASP A 149 -4.14 -6.52 -6.87
N VAL A 150 -3.18 -5.61 -6.67
CA VAL A 150 -2.77 -5.14 -5.34
C VAL A 150 -3.90 -4.35 -4.69
N LEU A 151 -4.53 -3.43 -5.42
CA LEU A 151 -5.62 -2.62 -4.90
C LEU A 151 -6.84 -3.47 -4.52
N TYR A 152 -7.20 -4.50 -5.29
CA TYR A 152 -8.29 -5.42 -4.94
C TYR A 152 -8.00 -6.26 -3.69
N GLY A 153 -6.72 -6.56 -3.41
CA GLY A 153 -6.33 -7.30 -2.20
C GLY A 153 -6.34 -6.44 -0.93
N LEU A 154 -6.10 -5.13 -1.05
CA LEU A 154 -5.89 -4.23 0.09
C LEU A 154 -7.06 -3.27 0.35
N HIS A 155 -7.79 -2.89 -0.70
CA HIS A 155 -8.86 -1.92 -0.59
C HIS A 155 -10.09 -2.54 0.08
N THR A 156 -10.56 -1.89 1.15
CA THR A 156 -11.65 -2.40 2.00
C THR A 156 -12.71 -1.33 2.17
N LYS A 157 -13.85 -1.46 1.52
CA LYS A 157 -14.96 -0.49 1.58
C LYS A 157 -15.84 -0.73 2.80
N THR A 158 -15.99 -1.99 3.20
CA THR A 158 -16.88 -2.42 4.27
C THR A 158 -16.13 -3.04 5.45
N ARG A 159 -16.78 -3.08 6.63
CA ARG A 159 -16.24 -3.82 7.80
C ARG A 159 -15.97 -5.28 7.46
N ARG A 160 -16.86 -5.93 6.71
CA ARG A 160 -16.71 -7.33 6.32
C ARG A 160 -15.45 -7.53 5.50
N GLU A 161 -15.19 -6.66 4.53
CA GLU A 161 -13.95 -6.68 3.76
C GLU A 161 -12.73 -6.39 4.64
N MET A 162 -12.78 -5.39 5.52
CA MET A 162 -11.70 -5.12 6.49
C MET A 162 -11.37 -6.35 7.33
N HIS A 163 -12.39 -7.03 7.84
CA HIS A 163 -12.21 -8.24 8.64
C HIS A 163 -11.55 -9.35 7.82
N VAL A 164 -12.06 -9.64 6.62
CA VAL A 164 -11.49 -10.67 5.73
C VAL A 164 -10.03 -10.34 5.38
N THR A 165 -9.75 -9.13 4.91
CA THR A 165 -8.38 -8.70 4.57
C THR A 165 -7.46 -8.78 5.79
N ASN A 166 -7.89 -8.33 6.97
CA ASN A 166 -7.09 -8.40 8.18
C ASN A 166 -6.81 -9.84 8.62
N THR A 167 -7.76 -10.77 8.52
CA THR A 167 -7.54 -12.19 8.87
C THR A 167 -6.60 -12.93 7.92
N VAL A 168 -6.40 -12.40 6.72
CA VAL A 168 -5.44 -12.91 5.73
C VAL A 168 -4.06 -12.29 5.96
N MET A 169 -3.98 -10.99 6.27
CA MET A 169 -2.73 -10.25 6.38
C MET A 169 -2.09 -10.34 7.78
N ASN A 170 -2.90 -10.44 8.83
CA ASN A 170 -2.46 -10.50 10.21
C ASN A 170 -2.67 -11.91 10.76
N LYS A 171 -1.78 -12.31 11.67
CA LYS A 171 -1.88 -13.60 12.37
C LYS A 171 -3.06 -13.62 13.34
N ASP A 172 -3.38 -12.46 13.91
CA ASP A 172 -4.37 -12.32 14.97
C ASP A 172 -5.66 -11.67 14.45
N HIS A 173 -6.78 -12.00 15.08
CA HIS A 173 -8.06 -11.36 14.81
C HIS A 173 -7.98 -9.92 15.32
N LEU A 174 -7.98 -8.98 14.37
CA LEU A 174 -8.04 -7.55 14.68
C LEU A 174 -9.50 -7.09 14.63
N GLU A 175 -10.00 -6.56 15.75
CA GLU A 175 -11.28 -5.88 15.76
C GLU A 175 -11.22 -4.62 14.90
N CYS A 176 -12.26 -4.42 14.08
CA CYS A 176 -12.31 -3.28 13.19
C CYS A 176 -13.73 -2.79 12.93
N ALA A 177 -13.84 -1.49 12.63
CA ALA A 177 -15.08 -0.83 12.30
C ALA A 177 -14.88 0.28 11.27
N VAL A 178 -15.86 0.44 10.37
CA VAL A 178 -15.98 1.63 9.53
C VAL A 178 -16.95 2.57 10.24
N LEU A 179 -16.45 3.70 10.74
CA LEU A 179 -17.20 4.63 11.57
C LEU A 179 -18.03 5.60 10.74
N SER A 180 -17.46 6.09 9.64
CA SER A 180 -18.12 7.01 8.70
C SER A 180 -17.48 6.91 7.32
N VAL A 181 -18.28 7.04 6.26
CA VAL A 181 -17.78 7.15 4.88
C VAL A 181 -18.12 8.55 4.39
N ILE A 182 -17.08 9.30 4.04
CA ILE A 182 -17.16 10.70 3.57
C ILE A 182 -17.26 10.75 2.05
N GLU A 183 -16.50 9.90 1.36
CA GLU A 183 -16.54 9.78 -0.10
C GLU A 183 -16.53 8.31 -0.53
N HIS A 184 -17.32 8.02 -1.56
CA HIS A 184 -17.43 6.71 -2.17
C HIS A 184 -16.77 6.70 -3.56
N GLY A 185 -16.27 5.54 -3.96
CA GLY A 185 -15.77 5.32 -5.31
C GLY A 185 -16.92 5.25 -6.31
N SER A 186 -16.62 5.57 -7.56
CA SER A 186 -17.55 5.44 -8.69
C SER A 186 -17.18 4.22 -9.53
N ASP A 187 -18.00 3.87 -10.53
CA ASP A 187 -17.65 2.79 -11.47
C ASP A 187 -16.39 3.09 -12.28
N ARG A 188 -16.12 4.39 -12.53
CA ARG A 188 -14.91 4.84 -13.25
C ARG A 188 -13.69 4.91 -12.35
N ASP A 189 -13.89 5.18 -11.06
CA ASP A 189 -12.84 5.25 -10.05
C ASP A 189 -13.27 4.45 -8.80
N PRO A 190 -13.17 3.11 -8.87
CA PRO A 190 -13.71 2.23 -7.84
C PRO A 190 -12.88 2.23 -6.56
N PHE A 191 -11.65 2.73 -6.60
CA PHE A 191 -10.72 2.71 -5.47
C PHE A 191 -10.70 4.02 -4.68
N LYS A 192 -11.26 5.10 -5.23
CA LYS A 192 -11.46 6.35 -4.49
C LYS A 192 -12.37 6.10 -3.28
N GLN A 193 -11.86 6.40 -2.10
CA GLN A 193 -12.65 6.37 -0.87
C GLN A 193 -12.00 7.28 0.17
N LEU A 194 -12.83 8.05 0.87
CA LEU A 194 -12.46 8.73 2.09
C LEU A 194 -13.38 8.24 3.20
N ALA A 195 -12.81 7.58 4.22
CA ALA A 195 -13.58 7.00 5.31
C ALA A 195 -12.80 7.04 6.62
N LEU A 196 -13.54 7.19 7.72
CA LEU A 196 -13.02 7.06 9.06
C LEU A 196 -13.14 5.59 9.49
N LYS A 197 -11.99 4.97 9.75
CA LYS A 197 -11.87 3.56 10.12
C LYS A 197 -11.18 3.43 11.47
N TRP A 198 -11.66 2.52 12.28
CA TRP A 198 -11.04 2.11 13.52
C TRP A 198 -10.55 0.67 13.39
N ILE A 199 -9.32 0.44 13.83
CA ILE A 199 -8.66 -0.87 13.82
C ILE A 199 -7.94 -1.01 15.15
N LEU A 200 -8.25 -2.07 15.90
CA LEU A 200 -7.45 -2.49 17.03
C LEU A 200 -6.25 -3.28 16.48
N ALA A 201 -5.04 -2.74 16.63
CA ALA A 201 -3.82 -3.40 16.19
C ALA A 201 -2.90 -3.63 17.41
N GLN A 202 -2.31 -4.82 17.49
CA GLN A 202 -1.22 -5.06 18.43
C GLN A 202 0.07 -4.47 17.85
N ASN A 203 0.70 -3.56 18.58
CA ASN A 203 1.96 -2.97 18.14
C ASN A 203 3.08 -4.01 18.25
N PHE A 204 3.69 -4.37 17.13
CA PHE A 204 4.91 -5.16 17.12
C PHE A 204 6.08 -4.27 17.56
N GLY A 205 6.34 -4.22 18.87
CA GLY A 205 7.38 -3.38 19.45
C GLY A 205 7.66 -3.57 20.94
N ASP A 206 6.73 -4.15 21.71
CA ASP A 206 6.95 -4.47 23.13
C ASP A 206 7.32 -5.95 23.31
N MET A 207 8.55 -6.30 22.93
CA MET A 207 9.31 -7.44 23.46
C MET A 207 10.79 -7.11 23.44
#